data_AF-A0A923PRC1-F1
#
_entry.id   AF-A0A923PRC1-F1
#
_cell.length_a   1.000
_cell.length_b   1.000
_cell.length_c   1.000
_cell.angle_alpha   90.00
_cell.angle_beta   90.00
_cell.angle_gamma   90.00
#
_symmetry.space_group_name_H-M   'P 1'
#
loop_
_entity.id
_entity.type
_entity.pdbx_description
1 polymer ?
#
loop_
_entity_poly.entity_id
_entity_poly.type
_entity_poly.pdbx_seq_one_letter_code
_entity_poly.pdbx_strand_id
1 'polypeptide(L)'
;MKTRVSRVLKLLREGQLPTTLKINLSDPRVIEIAGLSGVDAVWLCTEHVPNDWLSLENQIRAARVHNIDTLVRVGRGSYSDYIRPFEAD
;
A
#
# COMPACT_ATOMS: atom_id res chain seq x y z
N MET A 1 -3.16 -4.79 19.73
CA MET A 1 -3.91 -4.19 18.60
C MET A 1 -4.48 -5.30 17.74
N LYS A 2 -5.76 -5.23 17.36
CA LYS A 2 -6.34 -6.14 16.37
C LYS A 2 -6.10 -5.52 14.98
N THR A 3 -5.16 -6.06 14.23
CA THR A 3 -4.85 -5.59 12.87
C THR A 3 -5.98 -5.94 11.90
N ARG A 4 -6.22 -5.08 10.90
CA ARG A 4 -7.20 -5.33 9.84
C ARG A 4 -6.84 -6.63 9.11
N VAL A 5 -7.86 -7.39 8.72
CA VAL A 5 -7.68 -8.57 7.87
C VAL A 5 -7.29 -8.11 6.47
N SER A 6 -6.16 -8.59 5.95
CA SER A 6 -5.73 -8.30 4.57
C SER A 6 -6.75 -8.86 3.57
N ARG A 7 -7.22 -7.98 2.69
CA ARG A 7 -8.10 -8.30 1.57
C ARG A 7 -7.38 -9.18 0.55
N VAL A 8 -6.13 -8.85 0.21
CA VAL A 8 -5.31 -9.61 -0.75
C VAL A 8 -5.09 -11.03 -0.25
N LEU A 9 -4.66 -11.22 1.00
CA LEU A 9 -4.44 -12.56 1.55
C LEU A 9 -5.72 -13.38 1.63
N LYS A 10 -6.87 -12.74 1.90
CA LYS A 10 -8.18 -13.41 1.86
C LYS A 10 -8.48 -13.93 0.44
N LEU A 11 -8.40 -13.05 -0.57
CA LEU A 11 -8.68 -13.39 -1.97
C LEU A 11 -7.76 -14.50 -2.50
N LEU A 12 -6.46 -14.42 -2.19
CA LEU A 12 -5.50 -15.47 -2.59
C LEU A 12 -5.84 -16.83 -1.99
N ARG A 13 -6.25 -16.88 -0.72
CA ARG A 13 -6.67 -18.13 -0.04
C ARG A 13 -7.96 -18.71 -0.63
N GLU A 14 -8.80 -17.86 -1.21
CA GLU A 14 -10.02 -18.23 -1.92
C GLU A 14 -9.76 -18.63 -3.39
N GLY A 15 -8.49 -18.67 -3.82
CA GLY A 15 -8.11 -19.01 -5.19
C GLY A 15 -8.42 -17.92 -6.22
N GLN A 16 -8.67 -16.69 -5.77
CA GLN A 16 -8.94 -15.54 -6.62
C GLN A 16 -7.63 -14.87 -7.07
N LEU A 17 -7.75 -13.99 -8.08
CA LEU A 17 -6.64 -13.22 -8.63
C LEU A 17 -6.78 -11.74 -8.23
N PRO A 18 -6.28 -11.32 -7.05
CA PRO A 18 -6.37 -9.93 -6.62
C PRO A 18 -5.57 -9.03 -7.56
N THR A 19 -6.16 -7.87 -7.86
CA THR A 19 -5.56 -6.88 -8.75
C THR A 19 -4.77 -5.84 -7.96
N THR A 20 -3.56 -5.53 -8.42
CA THR A 20 -2.68 -4.55 -7.77
C THR A 20 -2.16 -3.56 -8.79
N LEU A 21 -2.23 -2.27 -8.47
CA LEU A 21 -1.60 -1.22 -9.29
C LEU A 21 -0.31 -0.73 -8.64
N LYS A 22 0.77 -0.71 -9.43
CA LYS A 22 2.01 -0.04 -9.04
C LYS A 22 1.87 1.46 -9.21
N ILE A 23 2.01 2.20 -8.12
CA ILE A 23 1.88 3.65 -8.11
C ILE A 23 3.28 4.25 -7.97
N ASN A 24 3.70 4.97 -9.01
CA ASN A 24 4.99 5.69 -9.04
C ASN A 24 4.84 7.20 -8.81
N LEU A 25 3.64 7.65 -8.46
CA LEU A 25 3.35 9.05 -8.12
C LEU A 25 3.26 9.18 -6.60
N SER A 26 3.76 10.27 -6.04
CA SER A 26 3.80 10.51 -4.58
C SER A 26 2.50 11.07 -4.01
N ASP A 27 1.53 11.39 -4.86
CA ASP A 27 0.31 12.08 -4.46
C ASP A 27 -0.78 11.11 -3.96
N PRO A 28 -1.36 11.31 -2.76
CA PRO A 28 -2.41 10.45 -2.22
C PRO A 28 -3.69 10.43 -3.07
N ARG A 29 -3.99 11.50 -3.84
CA ARG A 29 -5.16 11.54 -4.73
C ARG A 29 -5.11 10.45 -5.79
N VAL A 30 -3.91 10.04 -6.21
CA VAL A 30 -3.72 8.93 -7.15
C VAL A 30 -4.15 7.60 -6.53
N ILE A 31 -3.93 7.43 -5.22
CA ILE A 31 -4.37 6.25 -4.48
C ILE A 31 -5.90 6.23 -4.35
N GLU A 32 -6.52 7.38 -4.12
CA GLU A 32 -7.99 7.48 -4.10
C GLU A 32 -8.60 7.10 -5.46
N ILE A 33 -8.02 7.60 -6.56
CA ILE A 33 -8.42 7.22 -7.93
C ILE A 33 -8.25 5.71 -8.15
N ALA A 34 -7.14 5.13 -7.70
CA ALA A 34 -6.91 3.69 -7.80
C ALA A 34 -7.97 2.90 -7.01
N GLY A 35 -8.30 3.34 -5.80
CA GLY A 35 -9.37 2.76 -4.97
C GLY A 35 -10.73 2.82 -5.65
N LEU A 36 -11.08 3.96 -6.26
CA LEU A 36 -12.31 4.13 -7.03
C LEU A 36 -12.34 3.23 -8.28
N SER A 37 -11.19 2.84 -8.80
CA SER A 37 -11.06 1.94 -9.96
C SER A 37 -11.30 0.47 -9.60
N GLY A 38 -11.53 0.13 -8.32
CA GLY A 38 -11.91 -1.21 -7.87
C GLY A 38 -10.75 -2.19 -7.69
N VAL A 39 -9.52 -1.69 -7.53
CA VAL A 39 -8.35 -2.55 -7.30
C VAL A 39 -8.36 -3.13 -5.88
N ASP A 40 -7.69 -4.25 -5.67
CA ASP A 40 -7.62 -4.87 -4.35
C ASP A 40 -6.46 -4.34 -3.50
N ALA A 41 -5.40 -3.87 -4.17
CA ALA A 41 -4.25 -3.26 -3.52
C ALA A 41 -3.51 -2.24 -4.38
N VAL A 42 -2.68 -1.43 -3.72
CA VAL A 42 -1.69 -0.56 -4.37
C VAL A 42 -0.28 -0.96 -3.95
N TRP A 43 0.65 -0.95 -4.91
CA TRP A 43 2.07 -1.11 -4.66
C TRP A 43 2.74 0.25 -4.59
N LEU A 44 3.18 0.62 -3.39
CA LEU A 44 3.93 1.84 -3.08
C LEU A 44 5.43 1.55 -3.04
N CYS A 45 6.26 2.52 -3.44
CA CYS A 45 7.69 2.30 -3.55
C CYS A 45 8.49 3.46 -2.97
N THR A 46 9.46 3.14 -2.10
CA THR A 46 10.49 4.09 -1.64
C THR A 46 11.88 3.79 -2.20
N GLU A 47 12.03 2.71 -2.97
CA GLU A 47 13.31 2.29 -3.58
C GLU A 47 13.63 2.98 -4.91
N HIS A 48 12.63 3.07 -5.81
CA HIS A 48 12.81 3.52 -7.19
C HIS A 48 11.97 4.76 -7.54
N VAL A 49 11.34 5.36 -6.54
CA VAL A 49 10.49 6.53 -6.67
C VAL A 49 10.87 7.45 -5.51
N PRO A 50 10.93 8.78 -5.72
CA PRO A 50 11.31 9.75 -4.68
C PRO A 50 10.18 9.98 -3.67
N ASN A 51 9.66 8.91 -3.07
CA ASN A 51 8.69 8.99 -1.97
C ASN A 51 9.43 9.20 -0.66
N ASP A 52 9.00 10.19 0.12
CA ASP A 52 9.35 10.33 1.52
C ASP A 52 8.33 9.61 2.42
N TRP A 53 8.62 9.57 3.72
CA TRP A 53 7.79 8.86 4.70
C TRP A 53 6.44 9.54 4.91
N LEU A 54 6.38 10.87 4.85
CA LEU A 54 5.13 11.61 5.00
C LEU A 54 4.18 11.38 3.81
N SER A 55 4.71 11.36 2.59
CA SER A 55 3.93 11.00 1.40
C SER A 55 3.45 9.56 1.47
N LEU A 56 4.32 8.63 1.90
CA LEU A 56 3.97 7.23 2.06
C LEU A 56 2.84 7.03 3.09
N GLU A 57 2.91 7.68 4.25
CA GLU A 57 1.85 7.66 5.27
C GLU A 57 0.51 8.16 4.70
N ASN A 58 0.55 9.29 3.97
CA ASN A 58 -0.65 9.83 3.33
C ASN A 58 -1.24 8.88 2.27
N GLN A 59 -0.39 8.19 1.51
CA GLN A 59 -0.81 7.18 0.55
C GLN A 59 -1.44 5.95 1.23
N ILE A 60 -0.84 5.47 2.32
CA ILE A 60 -1.38 4.36 3.11
C ILE A 60 -2.74 4.73 3.70
N ARG A 61 -2.86 5.95 4.24
CA ARG A 61 -4.12 6.50 4.74
C ARG A 61 -5.18 6.58 3.64
N ALA A 62 -4.84 7.05 2.45
CA ALA A 62 -5.76 7.11 1.32
C ALA A 62 -6.24 5.71 0.88
N ALA A 63 -5.33 4.73 0.76
CA ALA A 63 -5.68 3.35 0.47
C ALA A 63 -6.67 2.78 1.51
N ARG A 64 -6.47 3.13 2.78
CA ARG A 64 -7.36 2.69 3.86
C ARG A 64 -8.77 3.23 3.73
N VAL A 65 -8.94 4.51 3.36
CA VAL A 65 -10.26 5.11 3.13
C VAL A 65 -11.07 4.34 2.08
N HIS A 66 -10.39 3.79 1.07
CA HIS A 66 -11.02 3.00 0.01
C HIS A 66 -11.07 1.49 0.28
N ASN A 67 -10.68 1.04 1.48
CA ASN A 67 -10.67 -0.38 1.86
C ASN A 67 -9.85 -1.27 0.90
N ILE A 68 -8.77 -0.74 0.35
CA ILE A 68 -7.78 -1.49 -0.44
C ILE A 68 -6.53 -1.74 0.42
N ASP A 69 -5.74 -2.77 0.10
CA ASP A 69 -4.50 -3.08 0.82
C ASP A 69 -3.30 -2.29 0.24
N THR A 70 -2.23 -2.15 1.02
CA THR A 70 -0.97 -1.54 0.54
C THR A 70 0.19 -2.53 0.58
N LEU A 71 0.90 -2.62 -0.53
CA LEU A 71 2.16 -3.35 -0.66
C LEU A 71 3.29 -2.34 -0.73
N VAL A 72 4.08 -2.21 0.33
CA VAL A 72 5.16 -1.23 0.39
C VAL A 72 6.50 -1.90 0.05
N ARG A 73 7.08 -1.49 -1.08
CA ARG A 73 8.47 -1.82 -1.41
C ARG A 73 9.41 -0.80 -0.81
N VAL A 74 10.19 -1.29 0.14
CA VAL A 74 11.21 -0.53 0.85
C VAL A 74 12.55 -0.68 0.14
N GLY A 75 13.40 0.34 0.23
CA GLY A 75 14.77 0.24 -0.27
C GLY A 75 15.56 -0.85 0.45
N ARG A 76 16.55 -1.43 -0.23
CA ARG A 76 17.48 -2.36 0.41
C ARG A 76 18.28 -1.60 1.49
N GLY A 77 17.99 -1.89 2.75
CA GLY A 77 18.52 -1.11 3.86
C GLY A 77 18.43 -1.82 5.20
N SER A 78 18.10 -1.04 6.22
CA SER A 78 18.03 -1.50 7.60
C SER A 78 16.82 -2.41 7.84
N TYR A 79 16.89 -3.25 8.87
CA TYR A 79 15.72 -4.04 9.29
C TYR A 79 14.50 -3.15 9.61
N SER A 80 14.74 -1.97 10.18
CA SER A 80 13.70 -1.00 10.51
C SER A 80 12.91 -0.53 9.30
N ASP A 81 13.49 -0.57 8.09
CA ASP A 81 12.77 -0.18 6.88
C ASP A 81 11.59 -1.12 6.59
N TYR A 82 11.64 -2.39 7.00
CA TYR A 82 10.49 -3.31 6.89
C TYR A 82 9.38 -3.02 7.90
N ILE A 83 9.71 -2.38 9.02
CA ILE A 83 8.77 -2.16 10.13
C ILE A 83 8.05 -0.81 9.98
N ARG A 84 8.76 0.24 9.56
CA ARG A 84 8.19 1.59 9.41
C ARG A 84 6.88 1.65 8.61
N PRO A 85 6.71 0.93 7.49
CA PRO A 85 5.43 0.93 6.78
C PRO A 85 4.25 0.41 7.61
N PHE A 86 4.49 -0.53 8.52
CA PHE A 86 3.46 -1.02 9.44
C PHE A 86 3.14 -0.04 10.56
N GLU A 87 4.06 0.88 10.89
CA GLU A 87 3.82 1.97 11.85
C GLU A 87 3.04 3.13 11.22
N ALA A 88 3.13 3.30 9.90
CA ALA A 88 2.34 4.25 9.11
C ALA A 88 0.94 3.72 8.73
N ASP A 89 0.67 2.44 9.03
CA ASP A 89 -0.65 1.82 8.90
C ASP A 89 -1.48 2.11 10.16
#